data_AF-A0A1S8XXF6-F1
#
_entry.id   AF-A0A1S8XXF6-F1
#
_cell.length_a   1.000
_cell.length_b   1.000
_cell.length_c   1.000
_cell.angle_alpha   90.00
_cell.angle_beta   90.00
_cell.angle_gamma   90.00
#
_symmetry.space_group_name_H-M   'P 1'
#
loop_
_entity.id
_entity.type
_entity.pdbx_description
1 polymer ?
#
loop_
_entity_poly.entity_id
_entity_poly.type
_entity_poly.pdbx_seq_one_letter_code
_entity_poly.pdbx_strand_id
1 'polypeptide(L)'
;DRPGVPVRLLWGGAVAAALLPLAPTPIRTVPTWPVPAFVADGGWRAYVPAGRTLVPVPPVTGAGVSPATFWSARTGLAFTAPGGYFIGPGAADDPTAHWGAPDRPTAALLRRAAETGEVPVVTDADRRQAVADLRHWRAAVLVQGGLHRGEAVRRTVDALVGPGREVDGAWVWDVRPLVG
;
A
#
# COMPACT_ATOMS: atom_id res chain seq x y z
N ASP A 1 -39.90 -3.25 55.86
CA ASP A 1 -38.88 -3.55 54.84
C ASP A 1 -39.46 -4.33 53.68
N ARG A 2 -39.28 -3.84 52.45
CA ARG A 2 -39.76 -4.53 51.23
C ARG A 2 -38.69 -5.55 50.79
N PRO A 3 -38.89 -6.86 50.98
CA PRO A 3 -37.85 -7.90 50.81
C PRO A 3 -37.42 -8.17 49.35
N GLY A 4 -37.75 -7.30 48.39
CA GLY A 4 -37.43 -7.49 46.96
C GLY A 4 -36.50 -6.44 46.34
N VAL A 5 -36.19 -5.35 47.06
CA VAL A 5 -35.31 -4.28 46.55
C VAL A 5 -33.87 -4.77 46.33
N PRO A 6 -33.24 -5.56 47.22
CA PRO A 6 -31.86 -6.01 47.04
C PRO A 6 -31.70 -6.95 45.84
N VAL A 7 -32.66 -7.87 45.65
CA VAL A 7 -32.65 -8.84 44.54
C VAL A 7 -32.78 -8.15 43.18
N ARG A 8 -33.63 -7.12 43.08
CA ARG A 8 -33.79 -6.34 41.84
C ARG A 8 -32.53 -5.56 41.48
N LEU A 9 -31.82 -5.02 42.46
CA LEU A 9 -30.56 -4.30 42.25
C LEU A 9 -29.44 -5.25 41.80
N LEU A 10 -29.32 -6.42 42.43
CA LEU A 10 -28.37 -7.46 42.02
C LEU A 10 -28.65 -7.94 40.60
N TRP A 11 -29.93 -8.14 40.25
CA TRP A 11 -30.29 -8.56 38.91
C TRP A 11 -29.99 -7.47 37.86
N GLY A 12 -30.37 -6.22 38.15
CA GLY A 12 -30.04 -5.09 37.26
C GLY A 12 -28.53 -4.94 37.05
N GLY A 13 -27.73 -5.10 38.11
CA GLY A 13 -26.27 -5.08 38.02
C GLY A 13 -25.70 -6.22 37.17
N ALA A 14 -26.23 -7.44 37.32
CA ALA A 14 -25.82 -8.58 36.51
C ALA A 14 -26.18 -8.42 35.03
N VAL A 15 -27.38 -7.90 34.72
CA VAL A 15 -27.77 -7.56 33.34
C VAL A 15 -26.85 -6.48 32.77
N ALA A 16 -26.58 -5.40 33.52
CA ALA A 16 -25.70 -4.34 33.06
C ALA A 16 -24.28 -4.84 32.79
N ALA A 17 -23.73 -5.68 33.68
CA ALA A 17 -22.42 -6.30 33.50
C ALA A 17 -22.38 -7.25 32.30
N ALA A 18 -23.44 -8.02 32.05
CA ALA A 18 -23.55 -8.91 30.90
C ALA A 18 -23.68 -8.16 29.56
N LEU A 19 -24.31 -6.98 29.56
CA LEU A 19 -24.48 -6.14 28.37
C LEU A 19 -23.29 -5.21 28.11
N LEU A 20 -22.44 -4.93 29.12
CA LEU A 20 -21.32 -4.00 29.00
C LEU A 20 -20.35 -4.33 27.83
N PRO A 21 -19.97 -5.60 27.56
CA PRO A 21 -19.11 -5.93 26.42
C PRO A 21 -19.78 -5.75 25.04
N LEU A 22 -21.12 -5.65 24.99
CA LEU A 22 -21.86 -5.40 23.75
C LEU A 22 -21.91 -3.91 23.39
N ALA A 23 -21.54 -3.03 24.33
CA ALA A 23 -21.41 -1.61 24.03
C ALA A 23 -20.29 -1.44 22.99
N PRO A 24 -20.58 -0.83 21.82
CA PRO A 24 -19.59 -0.70 20.76
C PRO A 24 -18.44 0.17 21.25
N THR A 25 -17.24 -0.42 21.25
CA THR A 25 -16.02 0.35 21.49
C THR A 25 -15.62 1.06 20.20
N PRO A 26 -15.25 2.35 20.25
CA PRO A 26 -14.74 3.04 19.08
C PRO A 26 -13.57 2.28 18.47
N ILE A 27 -13.63 2.00 17.17
CA ILE A 27 -12.55 1.34 16.46
C ILE A 27 -11.35 2.31 16.46
N ARG A 28 -10.20 1.82 16.93
CA ARG A 28 -8.95 2.57 16.81
C ARG A 28 -8.56 2.64 15.34
N THR A 29 -8.60 3.83 14.76
CA THR A 29 -8.20 4.07 13.37
C THR A 29 -6.84 4.75 13.33
N VAL A 30 -6.06 4.42 12.31
CA VAL A 30 -4.89 5.21 11.92
C VAL A 30 -5.28 6.12 10.74
N PRO A 31 -4.87 7.40 10.74
CA PRO A 31 -5.05 8.25 9.57
C PRO A 31 -4.38 7.63 8.35
N THR A 32 -5.06 7.67 7.21
CA THR A 32 -4.51 7.26 5.92
C THR A 32 -4.49 8.46 4.97
N TRP A 33 -3.49 8.52 4.10
CA TRP A 33 -3.46 9.52 3.05
C TRP A 33 -4.65 9.33 2.10
N PRO A 34 -5.28 10.42 1.61
CA PRO A 34 -6.30 10.30 0.59
C PRO A 34 -5.72 9.65 -0.67
N VAL A 35 -6.59 9.00 -1.45
CA VAL A 35 -6.22 8.56 -2.80
C VAL A 35 -5.91 9.81 -3.63
N PRO A 36 -4.74 9.91 -4.29
CA PRO A 36 -4.44 11.05 -5.14
C PRO A 36 -5.51 11.24 -6.22
N ALA A 37 -5.83 12.50 -6.56
CA ALA A 37 -6.82 12.81 -7.59
C ALA A 37 -6.44 12.21 -8.95
N PHE A 38 -5.14 12.15 -9.26
CA PHE A 38 -4.61 11.41 -10.42
C PHE A 38 -5.14 9.97 -10.54
N VAL A 39 -5.32 9.30 -9.39
CA VAL A 39 -5.82 7.93 -9.33
C VAL A 39 -7.34 7.90 -9.22
N ALA A 40 -7.91 8.69 -8.30
CA ALA A 40 -9.35 8.73 -8.02
C ALA A 40 -10.17 9.17 -9.24
N ASP A 41 -9.72 10.19 -9.96
CA ASP A 41 -10.43 10.78 -11.10
C ASP A 41 -10.07 10.09 -12.43
N GLY A 42 -9.17 9.11 -12.40
CA GLY A 42 -8.84 8.30 -13.57
C GLY A 42 -7.76 8.88 -14.50
N GLY A 43 -7.00 9.89 -14.06
CA GLY A 43 -5.90 10.47 -14.83
C GLY A 43 -4.86 9.43 -15.30
N TRP A 44 -4.68 8.36 -14.52
CA TRP A 44 -3.82 7.22 -14.89
C TRP A 44 -4.23 6.49 -16.18
N ARG A 45 -5.50 6.52 -16.59
CA ARG A 45 -5.99 5.77 -17.75
C ARG A 45 -5.30 6.16 -19.06
N ALA A 46 -4.87 7.42 -19.18
CA ALA A 46 -4.11 7.91 -20.33
C ALA A 46 -2.70 7.28 -20.45
N TYR A 47 -2.19 6.71 -19.35
CA TYR A 47 -0.86 6.11 -19.30
C TYR A 47 -0.90 4.60 -19.45
N VAL A 48 -2.00 3.95 -19.02
CA VAL A 48 -2.09 2.51 -18.87
C VAL A 48 -2.96 1.90 -19.97
N PRO A 49 -2.39 1.55 -21.15
CA PRO A 49 -3.13 0.81 -22.16
C PRO A 49 -3.40 -0.62 -21.68
N ALA A 50 -4.23 -1.35 -22.43
CA ALA A 50 -4.60 -2.73 -22.11
C ALA A 50 -3.35 -3.61 -21.90
N GLY A 51 -3.36 -4.38 -20.80
CA GLY A 51 -2.25 -5.26 -20.43
C GLY A 51 -1.02 -4.53 -19.86
N ARG A 52 -1.10 -3.25 -19.53
CA ARG A 52 -0.08 -2.55 -18.74
C ARG A 52 -0.58 -2.27 -17.34
N THR A 53 0.35 -1.91 -16.46
CA THR A 53 0.11 -1.85 -15.01
C THR A 53 0.43 -0.46 -14.48
N LEU A 54 -0.45 0.07 -13.62
CA LEU A 54 -0.11 1.17 -12.72
C LEU A 54 0.63 0.58 -11.52
N VAL A 55 1.83 1.08 -11.24
CA VAL A 55 2.65 0.60 -10.12
C VAL A 55 2.69 1.68 -9.04
N PRO A 56 2.05 1.45 -7.89
CA PRO A 56 2.17 2.32 -6.74
C PRO A 56 3.58 2.25 -6.18
N VAL A 57 4.07 3.39 -5.70
CA VAL A 57 5.40 3.51 -5.11
C VAL A 57 5.26 3.89 -3.63
N PRO A 58 5.93 3.15 -2.72
CA PRO A 58 6.68 1.92 -2.98
C PRO A 58 5.74 0.73 -3.31
N PRO A 59 6.18 -0.24 -4.14
CA PRO A 59 5.36 -1.39 -4.54
C PRO A 59 5.39 -2.48 -3.46
N VAL A 60 5.08 -2.11 -2.21
CA VAL A 60 5.15 -3.00 -1.05
C VAL A 60 3.88 -3.81 -0.86
N THR A 61 4.07 -5.06 -0.44
CA THR A 61 3.05 -5.90 0.17
C THR A 61 3.42 -6.10 1.64
N GLY A 62 2.59 -5.58 2.54
CA GLY A 62 2.80 -5.70 3.98
C GLY A 62 1.46 -5.69 4.71
N ALA A 63 1.41 -6.32 5.88
CA ALA A 63 0.18 -6.65 6.62
C ALA A 63 -0.68 -5.44 7.07
N GLY A 64 -0.29 -4.20 6.78
CA GLY A 64 -1.05 -3.01 7.19
C GLY A 64 -1.03 -1.82 6.24
N VAL A 65 -0.18 -1.79 5.21
CA VAL A 65 -0.05 -0.63 4.32
C VAL A 65 0.26 -1.09 2.89
N SER A 66 -0.77 -1.10 2.04
CA SER A 66 -0.60 -1.30 0.59
C SER A 66 -1.41 -0.25 -0.16
N PRO A 67 -0.76 0.81 -0.68
CA PRO A 67 -1.42 1.81 -1.52
C PRO A 67 -2.10 1.16 -2.73
N ALA A 68 -1.51 0.12 -3.29
CA ALA A 68 -2.07 -0.68 -4.37
C ALA A 68 -3.46 -1.22 -4.07
N THR A 69 -3.58 -1.96 -2.98
CA THR A 69 -4.86 -2.57 -2.58
C THR A 69 -5.89 -1.49 -2.27
N PHE A 70 -5.49 -0.43 -1.55
CA PHE A 70 -6.42 0.64 -1.19
C PHE A 70 -6.92 1.41 -2.41
N TRP A 71 -6.04 1.80 -3.33
CA TRP A 71 -6.40 2.54 -4.53
C TRP A 71 -7.20 1.68 -5.51
N SER A 72 -6.85 0.40 -5.67
CA SER A 72 -7.62 -0.55 -6.47
C SER A 72 -9.04 -0.71 -5.93
N ALA A 73 -9.21 -0.89 -4.61
CA ALA A 73 -10.53 -0.95 -3.97
C ALA A 73 -11.34 0.34 -4.20
N ARG A 74 -10.71 1.51 -4.07
CA ARG A 74 -11.38 2.81 -4.25
C ARG A 74 -11.75 3.14 -5.69
N THR A 75 -11.12 2.47 -6.66
CA THR A 75 -11.40 2.63 -8.09
C THR A 75 -12.25 1.50 -8.66
N GLY A 76 -12.81 0.62 -7.82
CA GLY A 76 -13.62 -0.51 -8.27
C GLY A 76 -12.83 -1.56 -9.05
N LEU A 77 -11.58 -1.81 -8.64
CA LEU A 77 -10.66 -2.76 -9.27
C LEU A 77 -10.33 -2.42 -10.74
N ALA A 78 -10.38 -1.14 -11.10
CA ALA A 78 -10.22 -0.69 -12.49
C ALA A 78 -8.81 -0.90 -13.09
N PHE A 79 -7.81 -1.20 -12.27
CA PHE A 79 -6.45 -1.48 -12.72
C PHE A 79 -5.82 -2.64 -11.97
N THR A 80 -4.89 -3.33 -12.63
CA THR A 80 -3.99 -4.28 -12.01
C THR A 80 -2.85 -3.54 -11.32
N ALA A 81 -2.50 -3.96 -10.11
CA ALA A 81 -1.33 -3.48 -9.39
C ALA A 81 -0.39 -4.65 -9.10
N PRO A 82 0.93 -4.44 -9.07
CA PRO A 82 1.89 -5.51 -8.78
C PRO A 82 1.79 -5.95 -7.31
N GLY A 83 2.28 -7.16 -7.02
CA GLY A 83 2.37 -7.72 -5.68
C GLY A 83 1.13 -8.50 -5.23
N GLY A 84 -0.08 -8.04 -5.60
CA GLY A 84 -1.33 -8.70 -5.23
C GLY A 84 -1.55 -8.82 -3.72
N TYR A 85 -2.69 -9.39 -3.31
CA TYR A 85 -2.92 -9.79 -1.92
C TYR A 85 -2.74 -11.31 -1.80
N PHE A 86 -1.75 -11.74 -1.03
CA PHE A 86 -1.49 -13.13 -0.71
C PHE A 86 -1.05 -13.22 0.74
N ILE A 87 -1.49 -14.25 1.46
CA ILE A 87 -0.96 -14.63 2.77
C ILE A 87 -0.72 -16.13 2.72
N GLY A 88 0.51 -16.54 2.91
CA GLY A 88 0.90 -17.94 2.87
C GLY A 88 2.33 -18.17 3.33
N PRO A 89 2.82 -19.41 3.30
CA PRO A 89 4.21 -19.71 3.63
C PRO A 89 5.17 -19.04 2.61
N GLY A 90 6.31 -18.59 3.09
CA GLY A 90 7.33 -17.92 2.26
C GLY A 90 7.98 -18.84 1.22
N ALA A 91 8.09 -20.13 1.54
CA ALA A 91 8.56 -21.16 0.62
C ALA A 91 7.95 -22.52 1.00
N ALA A 92 8.16 -23.54 0.15
CA ALA A 92 7.68 -24.90 0.44
C ALA A 92 8.29 -25.49 1.73
N ASP A 93 9.52 -25.07 2.06
CA ASP A 93 10.30 -25.46 3.23
C ASP A 93 10.34 -24.39 4.34
N ASP A 94 9.73 -23.22 4.14
CA ASP A 94 9.66 -22.13 5.12
C ASP A 94 8.20 -21.80 5.48
N PRO A 95 7.69 -22.24 6.64
CA PRO A 95 6.31 -22.00 7.07
C PRO A 95 6.08 -20.56 7.55
N THR A 96 7.10 -19.70 7.56
CA THR A 96 6.97 -18.29 7.98
C THR A 96 5.94 -17.58 7.12
N ALA A 97 5.03 -16.85 7.77
CA ALA A 97 4.00 -16.08 7.07
C ALA A 97 4.65 -15.00 6.17
N HIS A 98 4.31 -15.05 4.89
CA HIS A 98 4.70 -14.09 3.88
C HIS A 98 3.46 -13.39 3.32
N TRP A 99 3.61 -12.10 3.02
CA TRP A 99 2.54 -11.26 2.48
C TRP A 99 2.86 -10.83 1.05
N GLY A 100 1.92 -11.11 0.15
CA GLY A 100 2.03 -10.77 -1.26
C GLY A 100 2.99 -11.67 -2.04
N ALA A 101 3.34 -11.23 -3.24
CA ALA A 101 4.35 -11.90 -4.05
C ALA A 101 5.76 -11.75 -3.42
N PRO A 102 6.73 -12.61 -3.78
CA PRO A 102 8.12 -12.41 -3.42
C PRO A 102 8.63 -11.03 -3.87
N ASP A 103 9.36 -10.34 -2.99
CA ASP A 103 9.88 -9.01 -3.29
C ASP A 103 10.89 -9.05 -4.44
N ARG A 104 10.71 -8.13 -5.39
CA ARG A 104 11.71 -7.85 -6.43
C ARG A 104 12.77 -6.90 -5.88
N PRO A 105 14.02 -6.93 -6.37
CA PRO A 105 15.09 -6.07 -5.85
C PRO A 105 14.73 -4.58 -5.79
N THR A 106 14.05 -4.06 -6.82
CA THR A 106 13.60 -2.67 -6.86
C THR A 106 12.54 -2.38 -5.79
N ALA A 107 11.62 -3.32 -5.53
CA ALA A 107 10.63 -3.19 -4.47
C ALA A 107 11.30 -3.16 -3.09
N ALA A 108 12.29 -4.03 -2.86
CA ALA A 108 13.06 -4.06 -1.62
C ALA A 108 13.86 -2.76 -1.41
N LEU A 109 14.47 -2.21 -2.46
CA LEU A 109 15.20 -0.93 -2.39
C LEU A 109 14.26 0.24 -2.03
N LEU A 110 13.11 0.35 -2.70
CA LEU A 110 12.12 1.39 -2.43
C LEU A 110 11.47 1.23 -1.05
N ARG A 111 11.25 -0.01 -0.60
CA ARG A 111 10.80 -0.28 0.78
C ARG A 111 11.80 0.25 1.79
N ARG A 112 13.09 -0.05 1.63
CA ARG A 112 14.13 0.48 2.53
C ARG A 112 14.11 2.01 2.56
N ALA A 113 14.03 2.68 1.42
CA ALA A 113 13.90 4.14 1.37
C ALA A 113 12.65 4.65 2.11
N ALA A 114 11.52 3.94 2.02
CA ALA A 114 10.29 4.28 2.75
C ALA A 114 10.40 4.04 4.27
N GLU A 115 11.15 3.01 4.68
CA GLU A 115 11.33 2.61 6.09
C GLU A 115 12.43 3.40 6.81
N THR A 116 13.48 3.81 6.10
CA THR A 116 14.62 4.56 6.67
C THR A 116 14.53 6.06 6.38
N GLY A 117 13.90 6.46 5.27
CA GLY A 117 13.92 7.85 4.81
C GLY A 117 15.26 8.26 4.22
N GLU A 118 16.14 7.30 3.93
CA GLU A 118 17.43 7.54 3.31
C GLU A 118 17.34 7.27 1.81
N VAL A 119 18.02 8.11 1.02
CA VAL A 119 18.18 7.88 -0.42
C VAL A 119 19.40 6.97 -0.60
N PRO A 120 19.23 5.73 -1.12
CA PRO A 120 20.36 4.84 -1.35
C PRO A 120 21.24 5.37 -2.49
N VAL A 121 22.51 4.96 -2.49
CA VAL A 121 23.39 5.17 -3.64
C VAL A 121 22.89 4.28 -4.78
N VAL A 122 22.41 4.91 -5.86
CA VAL A 122 21.89 4.19 -7.04
C VAL A 122 22.99 4.03 -8.08
N THR A 123 23.33 2.78 -8.38
CA THR A 123 24.32 2.40 -9.40
C THR A 123 23.66 2.11 -10.75
N ASP A 124 24.46 1.96 -11.80
CA ASP A 124 23.96 1.51 -13.11
C ASP A 124 23.40 0.08 -13.07
N ALA A 125 23.87 -0.75 -12.15
CA ALA A 125 23.30 -2.08 -11.94
C ALA A 125 21.87 -1.99 -11.39
N ASP A 126 21.63 -1.07 -10.45
CA ASP A 126 20.30 -0.82 -9.89
C ASP A 126 19.34 -0.26 -10.95
N ARG A 127 19.82 0.64 -11.82
CA ARG A 127 19.01 1.15 -12.95
C ARG A 127 18.59 0.03 -13.90
N ARG A 128 19.53 -0.85 -14.28
CA ARG A 128 19.24 -2.01 -15.13
C ARG A 128 18.26 -2.97 -14.45
N GLN A 129 18.45 -3.22 -13.16
CA GLN A 129 17.56 -4.06 -12.37
C GLN A 129 16.15 -3.46 -12.27
N ALA A 130 16.03 -2.13 -12.10
CA ALA A 130 14.76 -1.43 -12.10
C ALA A 130 14.02 -1.61 -13.43
N VAL A 131 14.71 -1.46 -14.56
CA VAL A 131 14.09 -1.71 -15.88
C VAL A 131 13.62 -3.17 -16.01
N ALA A 132 14.38 -4.14 -15.50
CA ALA A 132 13.97 -5.54 -15.51
C ALA A 132 12.69 -5.79 -14.67
N ASP A 133 12.63 -5.21 -13.47
CA ASP A 133 11.47 -5.33 -12.58
C ASP A 133 10.24 -4.59 -13.16
N LEU A 134 10.43 -3.43 -13.78
CA LEU A 134 9.37 -2.69 -14.49
C LEU A 134 8.80 -3.50 -15.66
N ARG A 135 9.64 -4.19 -16.43
CA ARG A 135 9.20 -5.12 -17.48
C ARG A 135 8.43 -6.29 -16.91
N HIS A 136 8.91 -6.89 -15.82
CA HIS A 136 8.22 -7.97 -15.12
C HIS A 136 6.81 -7.57 -14.69
N TRP A 137 6.64 -6.36 -14.15
CA TRP A 137 5.33 -5.83 -13.77
C TRP A 137 4.50 -5.31 -14.94
N ARG A 138 5.04 -5.27 -16.17
CA ARG A 138 4.43 -4.60 -17.33
C ARG A 138 4.06 -3.14 -17.01
N ALA A 139 4.91 -2.47 -16.23
CA ALA A 139 4.66 -1.12 -15.71
C ALA A 139 4.50 -0.13 -16.87
N ALA A 140 3.45 0.68 -16.84
CA ALA A 140 3.30 1.83 -17.72
C ALA A 140 3.62 3.14 -16.98
N VAL A 141 3.19 3.22 -15.72
CA VAL A 141 3.34 4.41 -14.90
C VAL A 141 3.66 4.02 -13.47
N LEU A 142 4.61 4.73 -12.88
CA LEU A 142 4.84 4.71 -11.44
C LEU A 142 4.07 5.87 -10.80
N VAL A 143 3.44 5.62 -9.65
CA VAL A 143 2.64 6.63 -8.95
C VAL A 143 2.94 6.61 -7.47
N GLN A 144 3.41 7.74 -6.93
CA GLN A 144 3.60 7.93 -5.50
C GLN A 144 2.58 8.94 -4.98
N GLY A 145 1.71 8.51 -4.06
CA GLY A 145 0.82 9.38 -3.31
C GLY A 145 1.46 9.90 -2.02
N GLY A 146 0.62 10.31 -1.07
CA GLY A 146 1.09 10.74 0.26
C GLY A 146 1.82 9.62 1.01
N LEU A 147 3.00 9.94 1.57
CA LEU A 147 3.85 9.01 2.31
C LEU A 147 4.73 9.78 3.31
N HIS A 148 4.84 9.29 4.56
CA HIS A 148 5.61 9.97 5.63
C HIS A 148 7.08 10.23 5.29
N ARG A 149 7.70 9.37 4.48
CA ARG A 149 9.09 9.52 3.96
C ARG A 149 9.11 9.61 2.44
N GLY A 150 8.08 10.22 1.87
CA GLY A 150 7.86 10.27 0.42
C GLY A 150 8.98 10.94 -0.37
N GLU A 151 9.70 11.89 0.23
CA GLU A 151 10.80 12.54 -0.48
C GLU A 151 11.97 11.58 -0.79
N ALA A 152 12.37 10.74 0.18
CA ALA A 152 13.44 9.78 -0.02
C ALA A 152 13.09 8.76 -1.11
N VAL A 153 11.84 8.28 -1.07
CA VAL A 153 11.31 7.37 -2.09
C VAL A 153 11.28 8.05 -3.46
N ARG A 154 10.75 9.27 -3.56
CA ARG A 154 10.72 10.05 -4.82
C ARG A 154 12.12 10.21 -5.40
N ARG A 155 13.09 10.67 -4.60
CA ARG A 155 14.48 10.85 -5.03
C ARG A 155 15.12 9.52 -5.47
N THR A 156 14.77 8.41 -4.82
CA THR A 156 15.22 7.07 -5.22
C THR A 156 14.65 6.68 -6.57
N VAL A 157 13.35 6.92 -6.80
CA VAL A 157 12.72 6.67 -8.12
C VAL A 157 13.35 7.56 -9.19
N ASP A 158 13.52 8.86 -8.91
CA ASP A 158 14.18 9.79 -9.83
C ASP A 158 15.58 9.30 -10.20
N ALA A 159 16.32 8.80 -9.21
CA ALA A 159 17.63 8.21 -9.42
C ALA A 159 17.58 6.88 -10.18
N LEU A 160 16.48 6.12 -10.20
CA LEU A 160 16.38 4.87 -10.95
C LEU A 160 15.91 5.07 -12.40
N VAL A 161 14.88 5.90 -12.61
CA VAL A 161 14.14 5.98 -13.88
C VAL A 161 14.15 7.36 -14.54
N GLY A 162 14.76 8.36 -13.88
CA GLY A 162 14.71 9.76 -14.31
C GLY A 162 13.59 10.54 -13.60
N PRO A 163 13.56 11.88 -13.78
CA PRO A 163 12.74 12.78 -12.98
C PRO A 163 11.24 12.54 -13.20
N GLY A 164 10.49 12.49 -12.11
CA GLY A 164 9.03 12.48 -12.11
C GLY A 164 8.43 13.87 -12.19
N ARG A 165 7.10 13.92 -12.30
CA ARG A 165 6.32 15.16 -12.22
C ARG A 165 5.19 15.06 -11.22
N GLU A 166 4.86 16.18 -10.59
CA GLU A 166 3.68 16.28 -9.75
C GLU A 166 2.44 16.52 -10.63
N VAL A 167 1.42 15.67 -10.48
CA VAL A 167 0.15 15.72 -11.21
C VAL A 167 -0.95 15.34 -10.23
N ASP A 168 -1.92 16.23 -10.03
CA ASP A 168 -3.16 15.97 -9.28
C ASP A 168 -2.94 15.24 -7.93
N GLY A 169 -1.99 15.74 -7.13
CA GLY A 169 -1.67 15.23 -5.80
C GLY A 169 -0.84 13.94 -5.76
N ALA A 170 -0.22 13.53 -6.88
CA ALA A 170 0.74 12.43 -6.96
C ALA A 170 2.02 12.82 -7.70
N TRP A 171 3.12 12.15 -7.37
CA TRP A 171 4.27 12.08 -8.26
C TRP A 171 4.09 10.95 -9.27
N VAL A 172 4.34 11.25 -10.54
CA VAL A 172 4.08 10.38 -11.68
C VAL A 172 5.33 10.26 -12.54
N TRP A 173 5.72 9.02 -12.84
CA TRP A 173 6.78 8.71 -13.81
C TRP A 173 6.22 7.86 -14.94
N ASP A 174 6.29 8.37 -16.16
CA ASP A 174 5.97 7.60 -17.36
C ASP A 174 7.17 6.72 -17.71
N VAL A 175 7.02 5.41 -17.48
CA VAL A 175 8.10 4.45 -17.69
C VAL A 175 7.97 3.69 -19.00
N ARG A 176 6.92 3.94 -19.81
CA ARG A 176 6.73 3.30 -21.12
C ARG A 176 7.98 3.34 -22.02
N PRO A 177 8.74 4.45 -22.09
CA PRO A 177 9.97 4.50 -22.89
C PRO A 177 11.08 3.55 -22.42
N LEU A 178 11.08 3.13 -21.16
CA LEU A 178 12.14 2.29 -20.57
C LEU A 178 11.89 0.79 -20.77
N VAL A 179 10.62 0.42 -20.92
CA VAL A 179 10.15 -0.97 -20.81
C VAL A 179 9.83 -1.61 -22.16
N GLY A 180 9.53 -0.81 -23.19
CA GLY A 180 9.02 -1.31 -24.47
C GLY A 180 7.53 -1.65 -24.41
#